data_AF-A0A679GKJ3-F1
#
_entry.id   AF-A0A679GKJ3-F1
#
_cell.length_a   1.000
_cell.length_b   1.000
_cell.length_c   1.000
_cell.angle_alpha   90.00
_cell.angle_beta   90.00
_cell.angle_gamma   90.00
#
_symmetry.space_group_name_H-M   'P 1'
#
loop_
_entity.id
_entity.type
_entity.pdbx_description
1 polymer ?
#
loop_
_entity_poly.entity_id
_entity_poly.type
_entity_poly.pdbx_seq_one_letter_code
_entity_poly.pdbx_strand_id
1 'polypeptide(L)'
;MAHLPQVKIPATYIRGGTSKGVFFRLQDLPEACQVPGEARDRLFMRVIGSPDPYAAHIDGMGGATSSTSKCVILSKSSQPGHDVDYLYGQVSIDKAFVDWSGNCGNLSTAAGAFAIHAGLVDPSRIPANGTCVVRIWQANIQKTIIAHVPVTDGQVQETGDFELDGVTFPAAEIVLEFLDPSDDGEEGGSMFPTGNLVDELDVPDVGTFKATLITAGIPTVFVNAEDIGYTGTELREAINGDPEALARFEKIRVAGALRMGLIKSPEEALTRQHTPKVAFVAPPRDYQASSGKTVKADEIDLLVRALSMGKLHHAMMGTAAVAIGTAAAIPGTLVNLAAGGGERTAVRFGHPSGTLRVGAEARQVDGQWQVTKAIMSRSARILMEGWVRVPGDSF
;
A
#
# COMPACT_ATOMS: atom_id res chain seq x y z
N MET A 1 20.98 33.38 -18.19
CA MET A 1 21.85 32.63 -17.25
C MET A 1 21.80 31.17 -17.66
N ALA A 2 22.92 30.44 -17.67
CA ALA A 2 22.98 29.07 -18.17
C ALA A 2 22.31 28.04 -17.24
N HIS A 3 22.11 28.36 -15.96
CA HIS A 3 21.47 27.51 -14.97
C HIS A 3 20.44 28.31 -14.17
N LEU A 4 19.21 27.79 -14.08
CA LEU A 4 18.16 28.40 -13.26
C LEU A 4 18.38 28.05 -11.78
N PRO A 5 18.06 28.97 -10.85
CA PRO A 5 18.04 28.63 -9.43
C PRO A 5 16.99 27.54 -9.15
N GLN A 6 17.17 26.85 -8.03
CA GLN A 6 16.17 25.87 -7.60
C GLN A 6 14.86 26.56 -7.18
N VAL A 7 13.74 25.91 -7.47
CA VAL A 7 12.40 26.30 -7.02
C VAL A 7 12.15 25.70 -5.65
N LYS A 8 11.53 26.46 -4.74
CA LYS A 8 11.05 25.97 -3.44
C LYS A 8 9.58 25.59 -3.57
N ILE A 9 9.23 24.38 -3.18
CA ILE A 9 7.85 23.87 -3.27
C ILE A 9 7.43 23.42 -1.86
N PRO A 10 6.36 23.99 -1.27
CA PRO A 10 5.89 23.59 0.04
C PRO A 10 5.58 22.10 0.08
N ALA A 11 6.10 21.41 1.09
CA ALA A 11 5.96 19.97 1.23
C ALA A 11 6.14 19.53 2.68
N THR A 12 5.56 18.38 3.00
CA THR A 12 5.73 17.71 4.28
C THR A 12 6.22 16.29 4.06
N TYR A 13 7.30 15.89 4.72
CA TYR A 13 7.81 14.53 4.69
C TYR A 13 7.28 13.77 5.90
N ILE A 14 6.46 12.73 5.63
CA ILE A 14 5.65 12.07 6.66
C ILE A 14 5.94 10.57 6.64
N ARG A 15 6.04 9.98 7.83
CA ARG A 15 5.89 8.53 8.00
C ARG A 15 4.40 8.21 8.13
N GLY A 16 3.88 7.38 7.25
CA GLY A 16 2.53 6.79 7.37
C GLY A 16 2.65 5.28 7.41
N GLY A 17 2.22 4.66 8.51
CA GLY A 17 2.46 3.24 8.76
C GLY A 17 3.95 2.92 8.68
N THR A 18 4.29 1.90 7.89
CA THR A 18 5.68 1.46 7.61
C THR A 18 6.24 2.03 6.29
N SER A 19 5.72 3.17 5.84
CA SER A 19 6.19 3.88 4.64
C SER A 19 6.58 5.32 4.96
N LYS A 20 7.42 5.93 4.11
CA LYS A 20 7.66 7.38 4.10
C LYS A 20 7.27 7.95 2.74
N GLY A 21 6.73 9.15 2.73
CA GLY A 21 6.38 9.85 1.49
C GLY A 21 6.48 11.37 1.62
N VAL A 22 6.62 12.05 0.48
CA VAL A 22 6.57 13.51 0.38
C VAL A 22 5.14 13.92 0.02
N PHE A 23 4.53 14.72 0.88
CA PHE A 23 3.13 15.15 0.77
C PHE A 23 3.07 16.61 0.32
N PHE A 24 2.16 16.87 -0.61
CA PHE A 24 1.90 18.18 -1.19
C PHE A 24 0.42 18.50 -1.11
N ARG A 25 0.09 19.77 -0.89
CA ARG A 25 -1.24 20.29 -1.26
C ARG A 25 -1.23 20.59 -2.75
N LEU A 26 -2.31 20.29 -3.45
CA LEU A 26 -2.41 20.54 -4.89
C LEU A 26 -2.08 22.00 -5.25
N GLN A 27 -2.62 22.94 -4.50
CA GLN A 27 -2.42 24.38 -4.69
C GLN A 27 -0.99 24.88 -4.45
N ASP A 28 -0.15 24.09 -3.77
CA ASP A 28 1.25 24.45 -3.49
C ASP A 28 2.20 23.97 -4.62
N LEU A 29 1.71 23.13 -5.52
CA LEU A 29 2.48 22.69 -6.68
C LEU A 29 2.61 23.83 -7.71
N PRO A 30 3.72 23.86 -8.47
CA PRO A 30 3.83 24.70 -9.66
C PRO A 30 2.63 24.49 -10.60
N GLU A 31 2.16 25.55 -11.27
CA GLU A 31 0.93 25.53 -12.09
C GLU A 31 0.88 24.36 -13.07
N ALA A 32 1.97 24.12 -13.81
CA ALA A 32 2.07 23.01 -14.77
C ALA A 32 1.92 21.61 -14.13
N CYS A 33 2.15 21.48 -12.82
CA CYS A 33 2.05 20.24 -12.06
C CYS A 33 0.69 20.08 -11.35
N GLN A 34 -0.18 21.11 -11.36
CA GLN A 34 -1.50 21.05 -10.73
C GLN A 34 -2.50 20.20 -11.53
N VAL A 35 -2.18 19.83 -12.76
CA VAL A 35 -2.92 18.83 -13.55
C VAL A 35 -2.08 17.56 -13.76
N PRO A 36 -2.70 16.37 -13.92
CA PRO A 36 -1.96 15.16 -14.28
C PRO A 36 -1.22 15.34 -15.62
N GLY A 37 0.01 14.86 -15.70
CA GLY A 37 0.81 14.94 -16.93
C GLY A 37 2.31 14.92 -16.69
N GLU A 38 3.06 15.05 -17.78
CA GLU A 38 4.51 14.89 -17.80
C GLU A 38 5.24 15.83 -16.82
N ALA A 39 4.79 17.08 -16.69
CA ALA A 39 5.42 18.03 -15.77
C ALA A 39 5.31 17.58 -14.31
N ARG A 40 4.15 17.07 -13.89
CA ARG A 40 3.96 16.52 -12.55
C ARG A 40 4.86 15.30 -12.32
N ASP A 41 4.93 14.41 -13.29
CA ASP A 41 5.75 13.21 -13.19
C ASP A 41 7.24 13.57 -13.09
N ARG A 42 7.73 14.48 -13.93
CA ARG A 42 9.10 14.99 -13.88
C ARG A 42 9.42 15.66 -12.55
N LEU A 43 8.51 16.48 -12.02
CA LEU A 43 8.66 17.08 -10.70
C LEU A 43 8.83 16.00 -9.63
N PHE A 44 7.96 14.99 -9.62
CA PHE A 44 7.97 13.95 -8.59
C PHE A 44 9.19 13.05 -8.68
N MET A 45 9.60 12.70 -9.89
CA MET A 45 10.86 12.02 -10.15
C MET A 45 12.03 12.84 -9.59
N ARG A 46 12.12 14.14 -9.89
CA ARG A 46 13.23 14.97 -9.41
C ARG A 46 13.22 15.18 -7.89
N VAL A 47 12.04 15.35 -7.28
CA VAL A 47 11.90 15.45 -5.81
C VAL A 47 12.41 14.19 -5.13
N ILE A 48 12.10 13.02 -5.68
CA ILE A 48 12.53 11.73 -5.10
C ILE A 48 13.99 11.42 -5.41
N GLY A 49 14.52 11.91 -6.52
CA GLY A 49 15.88 11.64 -6.99
C GLY A 49 15.95 10.53 -8.04
N SER A 50 14.90 10.37 -8.85
CA SER A 50 14.77 9.34 -9.89
C SER A 50 14.80 9.93 -11.31
N PRO A 51 15.11 9.14 -12.35
CA PRO A 51 15.73 7.80 -12.26
C PRO A 51 17.17 7.87 -11.76
N ASP A 52 17.54 6.96 -10.86
CA ASP A 52 18.88 6.88 -10.29
C ASP A 52 19.59 5.58 -10.72
N PRO A 53 20.62 5.66 -11.58
CA PRO A 53 21.39 4.48 -11.98
C PRO A 53 22.18 3.86 -10.81
N TYR A 54 22.37 4.58 -9.70
CA TYR A 54 23.03 4.07 -8.50
C TYR A 54 22.07 3.38 -7.53
N ALA A 55 20.75 3.45 -7.78
CA ALA A 55 19.70 2.90 -6.93
C ALA A 55 19.89 3.28 -5.44
N ALA A 56 20.24 4.54 -5.17
CA ALA A 56 20.60 5.06 -3.85
C ALA A 56 19.78 6.30 -3.43
N HIS A 57 19.23 7.05 -4.39
CA HIS A 57 18.47 8.29 -4.20
C HIS A 57 19.22 9.36 -3.42
N ILE A 58 20.55 9.42 -3.57
CA ILE A 58 21.40 10.40 -2.86
C ILE A 58 21.03 11.86 -3.20
N ASP A 59 20.58 12.11 -4.42
CA ASP A 59 20.23 13.45 -4.92
C ASP A 59 18.71 13.72 -4.89
N GLY A 60 18.04 13.26 -3.84
CA GLY A 60 16.61 13.48 -3.65
C GLY A 60 16.09 13.03 -2.28
N MET A 61 14.77 13.10 -2.10
CA MET A 61 14.07 12.76 -0.85
C MET A 61 13.82 11.25 -0.67
N GLY A 62 14.07 10.47 -1.72
CA GLY A 62 13.82 9.05 -1.72
C GLY A 62 14.82 8.28 -0.86
N GLY A 63 14.42 7.10 -0.41
CA GLY A 63 15.29 6.20 0.38
C GLY A 63 15.68 4.91 -0.32
N ALA A 64 15.68 4.88 -1.66
CA ALA A 64 16.03 3.71 -2.47
C ALA A 64 15.30 2.40 -2.15
N THR A 65 14.06 2.49 -1.65
CA THR A 65 13.16 1.34 -1.51
C THR A 65 11.77 1.71 -1.99
N SER A 66 10.96 0.73 -2.38
CA SER A 66 9.57 0.98 -2.76
C SER A 66 8.76 1.63 -1.62
N SER A 67 9.10 1.35 -0.35
CA SER A 67 8.46 1.93 0.84
C SER A 67 8.83 3.40 1.11
N THR A 68 9.86 3.92 0.45
CA THR A 68 10.42 5.26 0.66
C THR A 68 10.63 6.04 -0.65
N SER A 69 9.98 5.63 -1.73
CA SER A 69 9.99 6.28 -3.06
C SER A 69 8.55 6.63 -3.45
N LYS A 70 7.97 7.61 -2.73
CA LYS A 70 6.52 7.86 -2.74
C LYS A 70 6.23 9.34 -2.65
N CYS A 71 5.36 9.83 -3.53
CA CYS A 71 4.79 11.17 -3.45
C CYS A 71 3.27 11.10 -3.31
N VAL A 72 2.71 12.10 -2.64
CA VAL A 72 1.28 12.20 -2.36
C VAL A 72 0.80 13.62 -2.62
N ILE A 73 -0.34 13.75 -3.29
CA ILE A 73 -1.05 15.02 -3.45
C ILE A 73 -2.38 14.90 -2.69
N LEU A 74 -2.68 15.91 -1.87
CA LEU A 74 -4.01 16.11 -1.32
C LEU A 74 -4.62 17.43 -1.82
N SER A 75 -5.93 17.41 -2.04
CA SER A 75 -6.76 18.59 -2.30
C SER A 75 -8.08 18.48 -1.55
N LYS A 76 -8.82 19.60 -1.42
CA LYS A 76 -10.22 19.51 -1.01
C LYS A 76 -10.99 18.67 -2.02
N SER A 77 -11.85 17.79 -1.52
CA SER A 77 -12.62 16.92 -2.41
C SER A 77 -13.77 17.68 -3.07
N SER A 78 -14.01 17.40 -4.34
CA SER A 78 -15.28 17.74 -5.01
C SER A 78 -16.31 16.61 -4.91
N GLN A 79 -15.92 15.45 -4.38
CA GLN A 79 -16.81 14.30 -4.27
C GLN A 79 -17.78 14.47 -3.09
N PRO A 80 -19.09 14.26 -3.31
CA PRO A 80 -20.07 14.31 -2.23
C PRO A 80 -19.66 13.40 -1.08
N GLY A 81 -19.81 13.89 0.15
CA GLY A 81 -19.53 13.11 1.35
C GLY A 81 -18.05 12.92 1.67
N HIS A 82 -17.12 13.53 0.94
CA HIS A 82 -15.68 13.44 1.19
C HIS A 82 -15.09 14.78 1.63
N ASP A 83 -14.03 14.73 2.43
CA ASP A 83 -13.30 15.92 2.91
C ASP A 83 -12.13 16.24 1.97
N VAL A 84 -11.36 15.22 1.56
CA VAL A 84 -10.16 15.39 0.74
C VAL A 84 -10.03 14.35 -0.36
N ASP A 85 -9.50 14.77 -1.51
CA ASP A 85 -9.01 13.87 -2.53
C ASP A 85 -7.55 13.50 -2.23
N TYR A 86 -7.23 12.22 -2.35
CA TYR A 86 -5.92 11.66 -2.12
C TYR A 86 -5.42 10.98 -3.39
N LEU A 87 -4.32 11.49 -3.94
CA LEU A 87 -3.63 10.91 -5.08
C LEU A 87 -2.23 10.45 -4.68
N TYR A 88 -1.89 9.22 -5.06
CA TYR A 88 -0.62 8.57 -4.74
C TYR A 88 0.16 8.25 -6.00
N GLY A 89 1.44 8.63 -6.01
CA GLY A 89 2.40 8.27 -7.04
C GLY A 89 3.51 7.40 -6.48
N GLN A 90 3.65 6.17 -7.01
CA GLN A 90 4.83 5.33 -6.77
C GLN A 90 5.91 5.73 -7.76
N VAL A 91 6.97 6.37 -7.29
CA VAL A 91 8.09 6.76 -8.16
C VAL A 91 9.04 5.57 -8.31
N SER A 92 9.36 5.21 -9.56
CA SER A 92 10.35 4.16 -9.85
C SER A 92 11.74 4.61 -9.41
N ILE A 93 12.60 3.66 -9.03
CA ILE A 93 13.97 3.97 -8.59
C ILE A 93 14.86 4.15 -9.83
N ASP A 94 14.81 3.18 -10.74
CA ASP A 94 15.72 3.01 -11.87
C ASP A 94 15.16 3.53 -13.20
N LYS A 95 13.84 3.75 -13.28
CA LYS A 95 13.14 4.17 -14.52
C LYS A 95 12.53 5.56 -14.37
N ALA A 96 12.48 6.30 -15.48
CA ALA A 96 11.78 7.58 -15.54
C ALA A 96 10.26 7.36 -15.59
N PHE A 97 9.67 6.96 -14.46
CA PHE A 97 8.26 6.60 -14.39
C PHE A 97 7.66 6.86 -13.00
N VAL A 98 6.42 7.36 -13.00
CA VAL A 98 5.57 7.46 -11.81
C VAL A 98 4.32 6.62 -12.06
N ASP A 99 4.09 5.62 -11.21
CA ASP A 99 2.92 4.76 -11.29
C ASP A 99 1.79 5.32 -10.43
N TRP A 100 0.67 5.64 -11.08
CA TRP A 100 -0.55 6.19 -10.49
C TRP A 100 -1.70 5.17 -10.42
N SER A 101 -1.46 3.90 -10.74
CA SER A 101 -2.51 2.87 -10.91
C SER A 101 -3.11 2.30 -9.62
N GLY A 102 -2.52 2.61 -8.46
CA GLY A 102 -2.89 1.97 -7.20
C GLY A 102 -2.96 2.94 -6.03
N ASN A 103 -3.25 2.37 -4.86
CA ASN A 103 -3.27 3.07 -3.58
C ASN A 103 -2.08 2.65 -2.71
N CYS A 104 -1.68 3.52 -1.78
CA CYS A 104 -0.76 3.18 -0.69
C CYS A 104 -1.46 3.22 0.68
N GLY A 105 -1.98 2.07 1.12
CA GLY A 105 -2.70 1.99 2.40
C GLY A 105 -1.90 2.42 3.63
N ASN A 106 -0.57 2.30 3.60
CA ASN A 106 0.30 2.85 4.64
C ASN A 106 0.24 4.39 4.69
N LEU A 107 0.31 5.05 3.53
CA LEU A 107 0.25 6.50 3.44
C LEU A 107 -1.17 7.07 3.51
N SER A 108 -2.22 6.25 3.35
CA SER A 108 -3.60 6.65 3.71
C SER A 108 -3.70 7.11 5.17
N THR A 109 -2.94 6.48 6.08
CA THR A 109 -2.83 6.92 7.48
C THR A 109 -2.34 8.37 7.58
N ALA A 110 -1.27 8.68 6.86
CA ALA A 110 -0.67 10.00 6.83
C ALA A 110 -1.52 11.01 6.04
N ALA A 111 -2.30 10.57 5.05
CA ALA A 111 -3.23 11.43 4.33
C ALA A 111 -4.31 11.99 5.26
N GLY A 112 -4.86 11.18 6.18
CA GLY A 112 -5.81 11.66 7.19
C GLY A 112 -5.22 12.75 8.08
N ALA A 113 -4.03 12.52 8.64
CA ALA A 113 -3.33 13.52 9.45
C ALA A 113 -2.97 14.78 8.63
N PHE A 114 -2.37 14.60 7.45
CA PHE A 114 -1.96 15.70 6.58
C PHE A 114 -3.14 16.56 6.15
N ALA A 115 -4.33 15.98 5.91
CA ALA A 115 -5.53 16.76 5.58
C ALA A 115 -5.87 17.81 6.66
N ILE A 116 -5.67 17.46 7.94
CA ILE A 116 -5.87 18.37 9.07
C ILE A 116 -4.75 19.41 9.11
N HIS A 117 -3.47 18.98 9.08
CA HIS A 117 -2.31 19.88 9.06
C HIS A 117 -2.35 20.89 7.90
N ALA A 118 -2.82 20.44 6.74
CA ALA A 118 -2.88 21.20 5.49
C ALA A 118 -4.05 22.21 5.43
N GLY A 119 -4.96 22.17 6.40
CA GLY A 119 -6.18 22.98 6.41
C GLY A 119 -7.19 22.58 5.33
N LEU A 120 -7.22 21.30 4.95
CA LEU A 120 -8.09 20.79 3.89
C LEU A 120 -9.42 20.25 4.43
N VAL A 121 -9.48 19.88 5.71
CA VAL A 121 -10.73 19.47 6.38
C VAL A 121 -11.52 20.71 6.84
N ASP A 122 -12.85 20.65 6.74
CA ASP A 122 -13.73 21.69 7.29
C ASP A 122 -13.49 21.85 8.81
N PRO A 123 -13.15 23.04 9.31
CA PRO A 123 -12.88 23.27 10.74
C PRO A 123 -14.02 22.83 11.67
N SER A 124 -15.28 22.84 11.21
CA SER A 124 -16.43 22.37 12.00
C SER A 124 -16.40 20.86 12.29
N ARG A 125 -15.61 20.09 11.54
CA ARG A 125 -15.40 18.65 11.73
C ARG A 125 -14.20 18.33 12.62
N ILE A 126 -13.39 19.32 12.98
CA ILE A 126 -12.19 19.14 13.80
C ILE A 126 -12.57 19.48 15.26
N PRO A 127 -12.67 18.51 16.16
CA PRO A 127 -12.98 18.79 17.56
C PRO A 127 -11.79 19.47 18.25
N ALA A 128 -12.04 20.18 19.35
CA ALA A 128 -10.93 20.66 20.19
C ALA A 128 -10.12 19.48 20.77
N ASN A 129 -10.79 18.41 21.21
CA ASN A 129 -10.18 17.18 21.70
C ASN A 129 -11.06 15.99 21.30
N GLY A 130 -10.46 14.84 20.94
CA GLY A 130 -11.18 13.62 20.57
C GLY A 130 -10.69 13.04 19.25
N THR A 131 -11.61 12.63 18.37
CA THR A 131 -11.28 12.03 17.07
C THR A 131 -11.92 12.81 15.94
N CYS A 132 -11.13 13.23 14.96
CA CYS A 132 -11.61 13.75 13.70
C CYS A 132 -11.75 12.61 12.68
N VAL A 133 -12.96 12.41 12.17
CA VAL A 133 -13.25 11.41 11.14
C VAL A 133 -13.05 12.06 9.76
N VAL A 134 -11.89 11.81 9.16
CA VAL A 134 -11.51 12.33 7.84
C VAL A 134 -11.96 11.35 6.76
N ARG A 135 -12.79 11.82 5.84
CA ARG A 135 -13.34 11.05 4.72
C ARG A 135 -12.49 11.30 3.49
N ILE A 136 -11.69 10.33 3.11
CA ILE A 136 -10.68 10.44 2.05
C ILE A 136 -11.24 9.78 0.80
N TRP A 137 -11.35 10.55 -0.28
CA TRP A 137 -11.57 10.01 -1.61
C TRP A 137 -10.23 9.58 -2.20
N GLN A 138 -10.01 8.28 -2.32
CA GLN A 138 -8.81 7.74 -2.96
C GLN A 138 -8.97 7.88 -4.48
N ALA A 139 -8.33 8.88 -5.07
CA ALA A 139 -8.56 9.26 -6.46
C ALA A 139 -7.93 8.34 -7.50
N ASN A 140 -6.92 7.53 -7.14
CA ASN A 140 -6.33 6.54 -8.03
C ASN A 140 -7.29 5.38 -8.34
N ILE A 141 -8.01 4.91 -7.31
CA ILE A 141 -8.88 3.73 -7.39
C ILE A 141 -10.36 4.04 -7.17
N GLN A 142 -10.70 5.31 -6.95
CA GLN A 142 -12.06 5.81 -6.75
C GLN A 142 -12.80 5.10 -5.61
N LYS A 143 -12.14 5.02 -4.44
CA LYS A 143 -12.69 4.38 -3.24
C LYS A 143 -12.66 5.28 -2.03
N THR A 144 -13.56 5.02 -1.09
CA THR A 144 -13.63 5.74 0.18
C THR A 144 -12.70 5.11 1.21
N ILE A 145 -11.89 5.93 1.86
CA ILE A 145 -11.11 5.56 3.04
C ILE A 145 -11.48 6.49 4.18
N ILE A 146 -11.80 5.93 5.34
CA ILE A 146 -12.07 6.69 6.56
C ILE A 146 -10.83 6.63 7.45
N ALA A 147 -10.32 7.79 7.86
CA ALA A 147 -9.25 7.89 8.83
C ALA A 147 -9.78 8.52 10.13
N HIS A 148 -9.68 7.76 11.22
CA HIS A 148 -10.01 8.22 12.57
C HIS A 148 -8.77 8.82 13.20
N VAL A 149 -8.58 10.13 13.02
CA VAL A 149 -7.38 10.84 13.46
C VAL A 149 -7.59 11.41 14.86
N PRO A 150 -6.78 11.03 15.86
CA PRO A 150 -6.88 11.62 17.18
C PRO A 150 -6.43 13.09 17.16
N VAL A 151 -7.12 13.93 17.92
CA VAL A 151 -6.94 15.38 17.97
C VAL A 151 -6.87 15.83 19.43
N THR A 152 -5.89 16.67 19.74
CA THR A 152 -5.70 17.34 21.04
C THR A 152 -5.43 18.82 20.81
N ASP A 153 -6.12 19.69 21.53
CA ASP A 153 -6.07 21.15 21.39
C ASP A 153 -6.22 21.65 19.92
N GLY A 154 -7.13 21.01 19.18
CA GLY A 154 -7.44 21.32 17.79
C GLY A 154 -6.35 20.92 16.79
N GLN A 155 -5.31 20.21 17.23
CA GLN A 155 -4.20 19.73 16.41
C GLN A 155 -4.17 18.20 16.38
N VAL A 156 -3.58 17.62 15.34
CA VAL A 156 -3.38 16.16 15.27
C VAL A 156 -2.53 15.70 16.45
N GLN A 157 -3.01 14.70 17.18
CA GLN A 157 -2.23 13.99 18.20
C GLN A 157 -1.33 12.99 17.49
N GLU A 158 -0.05 13.31 17.31
CA GLU A 158 0.90 12.43 16.60
C GLU A 158 1.60 11.43 17.54
N THR A 159 1.87 11.82 18.79
CA THR A 159 2.58 10.99 19.77
C THR A 159 1.62 10.08 20.54
N GLY A 160 2.11 8.95 21.04
CA GLY A 160 1.31 7.96 21.74
C GLY A 160 2.13 6.71 22.05
N ASP A 161 1.46 5.68 22.55
CA ASP A 161 2.03 4.40 22.97
C ASP A 161 1.65 3.24 22.04
N PHE A 162 0.92 3.50 20.95
CA PHE A 162 0.58 2.46 19.97
C PHE A 162 1.82 2.03 19.19
N GLU A 163 2.14 0.74 19.32
CA GLU A 163 3.21 0.08 18.59
C GLU A 163 2.70 -0.54 17.29
N LEU A 164 3.51 -0.45 16.24
CA LEU A 164 3.25 -1.07 14.95
C LEU A 164 4.51 -1.80 14.51
N ASP A 165 4.44 -3.12 14.37
CA ASP A 165 5.60 -3.91 13.94
C ASP A 165 6.12 -3.42 12.57
N GLY A 166 7.41 -3.09 12.50
CA GLY A 166 8.04 -2.38 11.37
C GLY A 166 8.17 -0.86 11.53
N VAL A 167 7.63 -0.29 12.61
CA VAL A 167 7.87 1.10 13.05
C VAL A 167 8.66 1.08 14.35
N THR A 168 9.76 1.81 14.38
CA THR A 168 10.73 1.76 15.49
C THR A 168 10.21 2.35 16.80
N PHE A 169 9.38 3.39 16.74
CA PHE A 169 8.92 4.14 17.91
C PHE A 169 7.40 4.19 17.94
N PRO A 170 6.78 4.12 19.13
CA PRO A 170 5.34 4.24 19.26
C PRO A 170 4.86 5.65 18.87
N ALA A 171 3.58 5.74 18.54
CA ALA A 171 2.90 6.96 18.12
C ALA A 171 1.40 6.84 18.45
N ALA A 172 0.60 7.84 18.10
CA ALA A 172 -0.85 7.72 18.25
C ALA A 172 -1.43 6.69 17.27
N GLU A 173 -2.42 5.93 17.72
CA GLU A 173 -3.19 5.03 16.86
C GLU A 173 -4.11 5.83 15.93
N ILE A 174 -4.12 5.46 14.65
CA ILE A 174 -5.07 5.93 13.65
C ILE A 174 -5.74 4.68 13.06
N VAL A 175 -7.04 4.55 13.30
CA VAL A 175 -7.85 3.48 12.70
C VAL A 175 -8.22 3.88 11.29
N LEU A 176 -8.02 2.97 10.34
CA LEU A 176 -8.41 3.11 8.95
C LEU A 176 -9.52 2.14 8.60
N GLU A 177 -10.50 2.64 7.84
CA GLU A 177 -11.55 1.84 7.23
C GLU A 177 -11.49 2.00 5.71
N PHE A 178 -11.37 0.89 5.00
CA PHE A 178 -11.46 0.84 3.54
C PHE A 178 -12.87 0.35 3.22
N LEU A 179 -13.73 1.26 2.76
CA LEU A 179 -15.13 0.96 2.47
C LEU A 179 -15.25 0.38 1.06
N ASP A 180 -16.07 -0.66 0.92
CA ASP A 180 -16.30 -1.39 -0.33
C ASP A 180 -15.01 -1.62 -1.13
N PRO A 181 -13.99 -2.28 -0.51
CA PRO A 181 -12.64 -2.35 -1.05
C PRO A 181 -12.53 -3.19 -2.33
N SER A 182 -13.59 -3.90 -2.72
CA SER A 182 -13.71 -4.63 -3.98
C SER A 182 -14.16 -3.72 -5.12
N ASP A 183 -13.82 -4.09 -6.35
CA ASP A 183 -14.11 -3.29 -7.55
C ASP A 183 -15.51 -3.62 -8.15
N ASP A 184 -16.48 -4.06 -7.35
CA ASP A 184 -17.76 -4.62 -7.83
C ASP A 184 -18.77 -3.57 -8.37
N GLY A 185 -18.32 -2.44 -8.90
CA GLY A 185 -19.17 -1.35 -9.42
C GLY A 185 -19.73 -1.59 -10.84
N GLU A 186 -20.65 -0.75 -11.31
CA GLU A 186 -21.29 -0.87 -12.65
C GLU A 186 -20.30 -0.87 -13.84
N GLU A 187 -19.11 -0.31 -13.67
CA GLU A 187 -17.99 -0.33 -14.63
C GLU A 187 -16.77 -1.17 -14.15
N GLY A 188 -16.85 -1.80 -12.97
CA GLY A 188 -15.71 -2.39 -12.25
C GLY A 188 -15.66 -3.93 -12.23
N GLY A 189 -14.50 -4.49 -11.88
CA GLY A 189 -14.24 -5.93 -11.87
C GLY A 189 -14.69 -6.67 -10.60
N SER A 190 -15.08 -7.94 -10.75
CA SER A 190 -15.38 -8.85 -9.61
C SER A 190 -14.22 -8.94 -8.61
N MET A 191 -14.52 -8.96 -7.31
CA MET A 191 -13.56 -9.26 -6.23
C MET A 191 -12.71 -10.49 -6.54
N PHE A 192 -13.28 -11.52 -7.15
CA PHE A 192 -12.57 -12.63 -7.75
C PHE A 192 -12.71 -12.55 -9.27
N PRO A 193 -11.75 -11.95 -10.00
CA PRO A 193 -11.88 -11.69 -11.44
C PRO A 193 -11.99 -12.96 -12.29
N THR A 194 -11.57 -14.12 -11.76
CA THR A 194 -11.72 -15.42 -12.42
C THR A 194 -13.05 -16.10 -12.13
N GLY A 195 -13.82 -15.60 -11.16
CA GLY A 195 -15.01 -16.25 -10.60
C GLY A 195 -14.72 -17.35 -9.58
N ASN A 196 -13.45 -17.68 -9.32
CA ASN A 196 -13.04 -18.76 -8.41
C ASN A 196 -12.38 -18.22 -7.14
N LEU A 197 -12.58 -18.87 -6.00
CA LEU A 197 -11.83 -18.58 -4.77
C LEU A 197 -10.37 -19.07 -4.86
N VAL A 198 -10.16 -20.16 -5.60
CA VAL A 198 -8.85 -20.76 -5.89
C VAL A 198 -8.84 -21.22 -7.35
N ASP A 199 -7.84 -20.79 -8.10
CA ASP A 199 -7.52 -21.25 -9.45
C ASP A 199 -6.28 -22.16 -9.43
N GLU A 200 -6.14 -23.01 -10.44
CA GLU A 200 -4.84 -23.58 -10.83
C GLU A 200 -4.16 -22.58 -11.79
N LEU A 201 -3.11 -21.92 -11.31
CA LEU A 201 -2.37 -20.90 -12.06
C LEU A 201 -1.18 -21.54 -12.75
N ASP A 202 -1.25 -21.65 -14.08
CA ASP A 202 -0.13 -22.09 -14.91
C ASP A 202 0.90 -20.97 -15.09
N VAL A 203 2.15 -21.25 -14.72
CA VAL A 203 3.27 -20.30 -14.81
C VAL A 203 4.34 -20.90 -15.72
N PRO A 204 4.48 -20.38 -16.96
CA PRO A 204 5.43 -20.90 -17.95
C PRO A 204 6.85 -21.05 -17.40
N ASP A 205 7.44 -22.22 -17.63
CA ASP A 205 8.77 -22.63 -17.16
C ASP A 205 8.97 -22.64 -15.63
N VAL A 206 7.90 -22.58 -14.85
CA VAL A 206 7.96 -22.59 -13.37
C VAL A 206 7.10 -23.71 -12.79
N GLY A 207 5.88 -23.87 -13.29
CA GLY A 207 4.94 -24.90 -12.83
C GLY A 207 3.51 -24.38 -12.68
N THR A 208 2.60 -25.27 -12.27
CA THR A 208 1.22 -24.93 -11.97
C THR A 208 1.02 -24.93 -10.46
N PHE A 209 0.41 -23.87 -9.92
CA PHE A 209 0.21 -23.70 -8.49
C PHE A 209 -1.22 -23.30 -8.17
N LYS A 210 -1.73 -23.70 -7.01
CA LYS A 210 -2.97 -23.11 -6.51
C LYS A 210 -2.76 -21.64 -6.23
N ALA A 211 -3.70 -20.81 -6.66
CA ALA A 211 -3.66 -19.38 -6.43
C ALA A 211 -5.05 -18.81 -6.09
N THR A 212 -5.12 -17.93 -5.09
CA THR A 212 -6.25 -17.01 -4.94
C THR A 212 -5.89 -15.70 -5.64
N LEU A 213 -6.72 -15.30 -6.59
CA LEU A 213 -6.59 -14.06 -7.35
C LEU A 213 -7.69 -13.11 -6.90
N ILE A 214 -7.34 -12.06 -6.15
CA ILE A 214 -8.32 -11.18 -5.51
C ILE A 214 -8.08 -9.70 -5.83
N THR A 215 -9.15 -8.96 -6.06
CA THR A 215 -9.17 -7.50 -6.23
C THR A 215 -9.88 -6.88 -5.04
N ALA A 216 -9.16 -6.73 -3.92
CA ALA A 216 -9.65 -6.05 -2.72
C ALA A 216 -8.53 -5.21 -2.10
N GLY A 217 -8.72 -3.89 -2.04
CA GLY A 217 -7.68 -2.93 -1.64
C GLY A 217 -6.57 -2.75 -2.69
N ILE A 218 -6.00 -3.84 -3.19
CA ILE A 218 -5.18 -3.87 -4.43
C ILE A 218 -5.25 -5.28 -5.06
N PRO A 219 -5.23 -5.41 -6.40
CA PRO A 219 -5.12 -6.70 -7.05
C PRO A 219 -3.92 -7.49 -6.52
N THR A 220 -4.15 -8.71 -6.02
CA THR A 220 -3.14 -9.54 -5.36
C THR A 220 -3.28 -11.01 -5.74
N VAL A 221 -2.15 -11.62 -6.10
CA VAL A 221 -1.98 -13.05 -6.33
C VAL A 221 -1.44 -13.68 -5.05
N PHE A 222 -2.21 -14.56 -4.42
CA PHE A 222 -1.77 -15.36 -3.28
C PHE A 222 -1.50 -16.80 -3.71
N VAL A 223 -0.33 -17.35 -3.38
CA VAL A 223 0.02 -18.76 -3.58
C VAL A 223 0.43 -19.39 -2.24
N ASN A 224 0.41 -20.72 -2.11
CA ASN A 224 0.95 -21.35 -0.90
C ASN A 224 2.48 -21.32 -0.91
N ALA A 225 3.09 -21.09 0.25
CA ALA A 225 4.54 -21.10 0.39
C ALA A 225 5.13 -22.46 -0.01
N GLU A 226 4.51 -23.56 0.42
CA GLU A 226 5.00 -24.92 0.16
C GLU A 226 5.01 -25.27 -1.34
N ASP A 227 3.97 -24.86 -2.08
CA ASP A 227 3.84 -25.08 -3.53
C ASP A 227 4.99 -24.43 -4.30
N ILE A 228 5.53 -23.33 -3.76
CA ILE A 228 6.67 -22.62 -4.35
C ILE A 228 7.99 -22.87 -3.59
N GLY A 229 8.08 -23.87 -2.72
CA GLY A 229 9.33 -24.28 -2.08
C GLY A 229 9.80 -23.37 -0.92
N TYR A 230 8.88 -22.62 -0.32
CA TYR A 230 9.13 -21.74 0.82
C TYR A 230 8.38 -22.20 2.08
N THR A 231 8.79 -21.65 3.21
CA THR A 231 8.20 -21.95 4.52
C THR A 231 7.16 -20.93 4.96
N GLY A 232 7.20 -19.71 4.40
CA GLY A 232 6.41 -18.55 4.86
C GLY A 232 7.12 -17.72 5.93
N THR A 233 8.29 -18.15 6.41
CA THR A 233 9.05 -17.46 7.48
C THR A 233 10.18 -16.56 6.97
N GLU A 234 10.45 -16.58 5.66
CA GLU A 234 11.61 -15.94 5.03
C GLU A 234 11.72 -14.44 5.33
N LEU A 235 12.95 -13.96 5.54
CA LEU A 235 13.28 -12.53 5.63
C LEU A 235 13.81 -12.00 4.30
N ARG A 236 14.05 -10.70 4.21
CA ARG A 236 14.46 -10.03 2.96
C ARG A 236 15.74 -10.61 2.41
N GLU A 237 16.70 -10.91 3.26
CA GLU A 237 18.03 -11.37 2.89
C GLU A 237 17.98 -12.74 2.17
N ALA A 238 16.98 -13.58 2.50
CA ALA A 238 16.78 -14.88 1.87
C ALA A 238 16.19 -14.81 0.45
N ILE A 239 15.56 -13.69 0.06
CA ILE A 239 14.87 -13.56 -1.25
C ILE A 239 15.45 -12.43 -2.09
N ASN A 240 15.72 -11.26 -1.49
CA ASN A 240 16.16 -10.07 -2.23
C ASN A 240 17.60 -10.16 -2.75
N GLY A 241 18.40 -11.10 -2.21
CA GLY A 241 19.74 -11.40 -2.67
C GLY A 241 19.82 -12.49 -3.75
N ASP A 242 18.67 -13.09 -4.11
CA ASP A 242 18.58 -14.18 -5.08
C ASP A 242 17.84 -13.72 -6.34
N PRO A 243 18.57 -13.37 -7.42
CA PRO A 243 17.96 -12.94 -8.68
C PRO A 243 17.05 -13.99 -9.32
N GLU A 244 17.33 -15.28 -9.13
CA GLU A 244 16.52 -16.37 -9.70
C GLU A 244 15.17 -16.46 -8.98
N ALA A 245 15.17 -16.37 -7.65
CA ALA A 245 13.95 -16.27 -6.86
C ALA A 245 13.11 -15.05 -7.28
N LEU A 246 13.73 -13.88 -7.44
CA LEU A 246 13.03 -12.66 -7.85
C LEU A 246 12.43 -12.78 -9.26
N ALA A 247 13.18 -13.35 -10.21
CA ALA A 247 12.69 -13.61 -11.56
C ALA A 247 11.51 -14.60 -11.55
N ARG A 248 11.57 -15.63 -10.70
CA ARG A 248 10.48 -16.60 -10.54
C ARG A 248 9.21 -15.95 -9.97
N PHE A 249 9.32 -15.10 -8.95
CA PHE A 249 8.18 -14.34 -8.43
C PHE A 249 7.58 -13.39 -9.47
N GLU A 250 8.40 -12.77 -10.31
CA GLU A 250 7.90 -11.93 -11.40
C GLU A 250 7.12 -12.75 -12.41
N LYS A 251 7.59 -13.95 -12.80
CA LYS A 251 6.83 -14.86 -13.67
C LYS A 251 5.45 -15.22 -13.09
N ILE A 252 5.39 -15.55 -11.79
CA ILE A 252 4.12 -15.84 -11.09
C ILE A 252 3.20 -14.61 -11.12
N ARG A 253 3.74 -13.42 -10.84
CA ARG A 253 2.99 -12.16 -10.87
C ARG A 253 2.41 -11.87 -12.26
N VAL A 254 3.21 -12.05 -13.31
CA VAL A 254 2.80 -11.83 -14.71
C VAL A 254 1.70 -12.82 -15.10
N ALA A 255 1.86 -14.11 -14.78
CA ALA A 255 0.84 -15.12 -15.02
C ALA A 255 -0.48 -14.77 -14.32
N GLY A 256 -0.42 -14.37 -13.05
CA GLY A 256 -1.60 -13.91 -12.31
C GLY A 256 -2.23 -12.66 -12.91
N ALA A 257 -1.42 -11.69 -13.36
CA ALA A 257 -1.91 -10.46 -14.00
C ALA A 257 -2.68 -10.74 -15.30
N LEU A 258 -2.17 -11.66 -16.14
CA LEU A 258 -2.87 -12.13 -17.34
C LEU A 258 -4.18 -12.85 -16.97
N ARG A 259 -4.12 -13.75 -15.98
CA ARG A 259 -5.29 -14.54 -15.54
C ARG A 259 -6.39 -13.66 -14.94
N MET A 260 -6.02 -12.57 -14.27
CA MET A 260 -6.93 -11.55 -13.73
C MET A 260 -7.45 -10.57 -14.80
N GLY A 261 -6.95 -10.61 -16.05
CA GLY A 261 -7.33 -9.67 -17.10
C GLY A 261 -6.77 -8.26 -16.93
N LEU A 262 -5.74 -8.07 -16.08
CA LEU A 262 -5.14 -6.76 -15.82
C LEU A 262 -4.16 -6.30 -16.90
N ILE A 263 -3.66 -7.26 -17.69
CA ILE A 263 -2.79 -7.07 -18.85
C ILE A 263 -3.22 -8.05 -19.95
N LYS A 264 -2.95 -7.70 -21.21
CA LYS A 264 -3.26 -8.55 -22.38
C LYS A 264 -2.08 -9.37 -22.86
N SER A 265 -0.86 -8.93 -22.55
CA SER A 265 0.37 -9.65 -22.90
C SER A 265 1.44 -9.50 -21.81
N PRO A 266 2.40 -10.45 -21.70
CA PRO A 266 3.49 -10.37 -20.71
C PRO A 266 4.29 -9.08 -20.75
N GLU A 267 4.45 -8.46 -21.93
CA GLU A 267 5.26 -7.25 -22.13
C GLU A 267 4.67 -6.02 -21.42
N GLU A 268 3.34 -5.93 -21.32
CA GLU A 268 2.65 -4.86 -20.59
C GLU A 268 3.03 -4.84 -19.09
N ALA A 269 3.48 -5.98 -18.55
CA ALA A 269 3.92 -6.08 -17.17
C ALA A 269 5.19 -5.25 -16.87
N LEU A 270 6.01 -4.94 -17.88
CA LEU A 270 7.25 -4.16 -17.74
C LEU A 270 7.01 -2.71 -17.32
N THR A 271 5.85 -2.17 -17.71
CA THR A 271 5.38 -0.82 -17.37
C THR A 271 4.26 -0.83 -16.34
N ARG A 272 3.81 -2.01 -15.91
CA ARG A 272 2.80 -2.22 -14.85
C ARG A 272 3.37 -3.04 -13.69
N GLN A 273 4.42 -2.52 -13.06
CA GLN A 273 5.13 -3.17 -11.95
C GLN A 273 4.41 -3.03 -10.60
N HIS A 274 3.52 -2.04 -10.46
CA HIS A 274 2.84 -1.79 -9.19
C HIS A 274 1.71 -2.79 -8.91
N THR A 275 0.98 -3.25 -9.92
CA THR A 275 -0.18 -4.16 -9.78
C THR A 275 -0.19 -5.27 -10.84
N PRO A 276 -0.63 -6.49 -10.50
CA PRO A 276 -1.00 -6.94 -9.17
C PRO A 276 0.23 -7.11 -8.26
N LYS A 277 0.00 -7.27 -6.96
CA LYS A 277 1.01 -7.79 -6.03
C LYS A 277 1.09 -9.31 -6.14
N VAL A 278 2.23 -9.88 -5.75
CA VAL A 278 2.37 -11.32 -5.53
C VAL A 278 2.77 -11.55 -4.07
N ALA A 279 2.08 -12.48 -3.42
CA ALA A 279 2.30 -12.86 -2.05
C ALA A 279 2.18 -14.37 -1.88
N PHE A 280 2.85 -14.90 -0.87
CA PHE A 280 2.74 -16.30 -0.49
C PHE A 280 2.34 -16.45 0.97
N VAL A 281 1.54 -17.48 1.24
CA VAL A 281 0.92 -17.74 2.55
C VAL A 281 1.31 -19.09 3.10
N ALA A 282 1.34 -19.22 4.43
CA ALA A 282 1.55 -20.49 5.11
C ALA A 282 0.78 -20.52 6.44
N PRO A 283 0.49 -21.71 6.98
CA PRO A 283 0.00 -21.84 8.35
C PRO A 283 0.96 -21.22 9.38
N PRO A 284 0.48 -20.92 10.60
CA PRO A 284 1.31 -20.38 11.68
C PRO A 284 2.57 -21.19 11.93
N ARG A 285 3.69 -20.50 12.12
CA ARG A 285 4.96 -21.10 12.51
C ARG A 285 5.78 -20.08 13.29
N ASP A 286 6.52 -20.56 14.29
CA ASP A 286 7.50 -19.74 15.00
C ASP A 286 8.53 -19.19 14.01
N TYR A 287 8.88 -17.90 14.13
CA TYR A 287 10.01 -17.32 13.40
C TYR A 287 10.61 -16.14 14.16
N GLN A 288 11.85 -15.79 13.79
CA GLN A 288 12.49 -14.56 14.25
C GLN A 288 12.23 -13.44 13.24
N ALA A 289 11.56 -12.37 13.68
CA ALA A 289 11.32 -11.20 12.87
C ALA A 289 12.63 -10.41 12.65
N SER A 290 12.64 -9.53 11.65
CA SER A 290 13.78 -8.66 11.30
C SER A 290 14.19 -7.68 12.41
N SER A 291 13.33 -7.47 13.41
CA SER A 291 13.65 -6.71 14.63
C SER A 291 14.39 -7.53 15.70
N GLY A 292 14.55 -8.84 15.48
CA GLY A 292 15.08 -9.79 16.48
C GLY A 292 14.01 -10.40 17.40
N LYS A 293 12.78 -9.85 17.41
CA LYS A 293 11.64 -10.37 18.17
C LYS A 293 11.28 -11.77 17.67
N THR A 294 11.04 -12.70 18.61
CA THR A 294 10.43 -14.00 18.28
C THR A 294 8.92 -13.79 18.14
N VAL A 295 8.36 -14.22 17.02
CA VAL A 295 6.90 -14.31 16.83
C VAL A 295 6.51 -15.76 16.95
N LYS A 296 5.59 -16.06 17.87
CA LYS A 296 5.14 -17.43 18.13
C LYS A 296 3.98 -17.82 17.25
N ALA A 297 3.90 -19.10 16.91
CA ALA A 297 2.83 -19.65 16.07
C ALA A 297 1.44 -19.44 16.70
N ASP A 298 1.32 -19.43 18.03
CA ASP A 298 0.06 -19.17 18.74
C ASP A 298 -0.30 -17.68 18.84
N GLU A 299 0.62 -16.78 18.49
CA GLU A 299 0.39 -15.33 18.39
C GLU A 299 -0.11 -14.89 17.01
N ILE A 300 -0.20 -15.79 16.03
CA ILE A 300 -0.61 -15.46 14.66
C ILE A 300 -1.58 -16.51 14.11
N ASP A 301 -2.47 -16.08 13.22
CA ASP A 301 -3.41 -16.95 12.51
C ASP A 301 -2.78 -17.55 11.25
N LEU A 302 -1.81 -16.85 10.62
CA LEU A 302 -1.11 -17.28 9.42
C LEU A 302 0.19 -16.50 9.20
N LEU A 303 1.01 -16.96 8.28
CA LEU A 303 2.17 -16.23 7.76
C LEU A 303 1.86 -15.69 6.37
N VAL A 304 2.28 -14.44 6.11
CA VAL A 304 2.21 -13.84 4.77
C VAL A 304 3.50 -13.12 4.44
N ARG A 305 3.98 -13.30 3.21
CA ARG A 305 5.13 -12.61 2.63
C ARG A 305 4.71 -12.04 1.28
N ALA A 306 4.98 -10.77 1.04
CA ALA A 306 4.54 -10.10 -0.18
C ALA A 306 5.69 -9.33 -0.85
N LEU A 307 5.69 -9.34 -2.18
CA LEU A 307 6.64 -8.59 -2.98
C LEU A 307 6.01 -7.30 -3.51
N SER A 308 6.82 -6.26 -3.61
CA SER A 308 6.44 -4.99 -4.24
C SER A 308 7.62 -4.39 -4.98
N MET A 309 7.41 -4.05 -6.25
CA MET A 309 8.46 -3.56 -7.16
C MET A 309 9.63 -4.57 -7.25
N GLY A 310 9.30 -5.85 -7.46
CA GLY A 310 10.29 -6.91 -7.65
C GLY A 310 11.13 -7.29 -6.44
N LYS A 311 10.76 -6.86 -5.21
CA LYS A 311 11.49 -7.19 -3.97
C LYS A 311 10.53 -7.57 -2.84
N LEU A 312 10.95 -8.48 -1.96
CA LEU A 312 10.25 -8.79 -0.72
C LEU A 312 10.14 -7.53 0.15
N HIS A 313 8.91 -7.22 0.52
CA HIS A 313 8.59 -6.07 1.36
C HIS A 313 9.03 -6.34 2.80
N HIS A 314 9.56 -5.32 3.49
CA HIS A 314 10.12 -5.47 4.83
C HIS A 314 9.08 -5.77 5.92
N ALA A 315 7.86 -5.23 5.77
CA ALA A 315 6.71 -5.50 6.63
C ALA A 315 5.54 -5.98 5.76
N MET A 316 4.45 -5.20 5.66
CA MET A 316 3.37 -5.43 4.69
C MET A 316 2.84 -4.12 4.11
N MET A 317 2.52 -4.11 2.82
CA MET A 317 1.83 -2.98 2.19
C MET A 317 0.41 -2.86 2.76
N GLY A 318 -0.03 -1.66 3.15
CA GLY A 318 -1.37 -1.48 3.73
C GLY A 318 -2.51 -2.00 2.83
N THR A 319 -2.43 -1.80 1.52
CA THR A 319 -3.42 -2.36 0.58
C THR A 319 -3.37 -3.88 0.46
N ALA A 320 -2.19 -4.50 0.55
CA ALA A 320 -2.09 -5.96 0.60
C ALA A 320 -2.61 -6.51 1.94
N ALA A 321 -2.48 -5.76 3.04
CA ALA A 321 -3.12 -6.11 4.31
C ALA A 321 -4.65 -6.13 4.18
N VAL A 322 -5.26 -5.19 3.44
CA VAL A 322 -6.69 -5.25 3.09
C VAL A 322 -6.99 -6.53 2.31
N ALA A 323 -6.21 -6.83 1.25
CA ALA A 323 -6.39 -8.06 0.47
C ALA A 323 -6.30 -9.34 1.35
N ILE A 324 -5.36 -9.38 2.31
CA ILE A 324 -5.21 -10.49 3.27
C ILE A 324 -6.46 -10.59 4.16
N GLY A 325 -6.90 -9.49 4.78
CA GLY A 325 -8.07 -9.50 5.66
C GLY A 325 -9.33 -9.92 4.91
N THR A 326 -9.53 -9.38 3.71
CA THR A 326 -10.65 -9.72 2.85
C THR A 326 -10.62 -11.19 2.43
N ALA A 327 -9.49 -11.69 1.92
CA ALA A 327 -9.38 -13.09 1.51
C ALA A 327 -9.55 -14.03 2.70
N ALA A 328 -8.98 -13.69 3.87
CA ALA A 328 -9.14 -14.47 5.09
C ALA A 328 -10.59 -14.57 5.55
N ALA A 329 -11.39 -13.52 5.34
CA ALA A 329 -12.80 -13.49 5.70
C ALA A 329 -13.72 -14.33 4.79
N ILE A 330 -13.19 -14.83 3.68
CA ILE A 330 -13.95 -15.60 2.69
C ILE A 330 -13.54 -17.08 2.78
N PRO A 331 -14.42 -17.95 3.34
CA PRO A 331 -14.15 -19.36 3.48
C PRO A 331 -13.75 -20.02 2.16
N GLY A 332 -12.57 -20.66 2.13
CA GLY A 332 -12.08 -21.42 0.98
C GLY A 332 -11.02 -20.74 0.11
N THR A 333 -10.70 -19.45 0.33
CA THR A 333 -9.49 -18.86 -0.27
C THR A 333 -8.22 -19.46 0.35
N LEU A 334 -7.08 -19.39 -0.34
CA LEU A 334 -5.80 -19.87 0.22
C LEU A 334 -5.41 -19.14 1.50
N VAL A 335 -5.72 -17.85 1.60
CA VAL A 335 -5.45 -17.05 2.81
C VAL A 335 -6.32 -17.54 3.98
N ASN A 336 -7.60 -17.80 3.73
CA ASN A 336 -8.51 -18.36 4.72
C ASN A 336 -8.07 -19.75 5.18
N LEU A 337 -7.68 -20.62 4.24
CA LEU A 337 -7.22 -21.98 4.53
C LEU A 337 -5.90 -21.98 5.32
N ALA A 338 -4.94 -21.12 4.96
CA ALA A 338 -3.71 -20.92 5.73
C ALA A 338 -3.99 -20.42 7.15
N ALA A 339 -5.07 -19.66 7.34
CA ALA A 339 -5.55 -19.22 8.65
C ALA A 339 -6.33 -20.30 9.43
N GLY A 340 -6.48 -21.52 8.90
CA GLY A 340 -7.22 -22.62 9.53
C GLY A 340 -8.67 -22.79 9.07
N GLY A 341 -9.12 -22.03 8.08
CA GLY A 341 -10.45 -22.14 7.49
C GLY A 341 -11.58 -21.47 8.31
N GLY A 342 -12.82 -21.69 7.86
CA GLY A 342 -14.04 -21.22 8.52
C GLY A 342 -14.32 -19.72 8.35
N GLU A 343 -15.29 -19.20 9.09
CA GLU A 343 -15.58 -17.76 9.13
C GLU A 343 -14.53 -17.02 9.96
N ARG A 344 -14.00 -15.91 9.43
CA ARG A 344 -12.97 -15.09 10.07
C ARG A 344 -13.28 -13.61 9.86
N THR A 345 -13.61 -12.87 10.91
CA THR A 345 -13.83 -11.41 10.80
C THR A 345 -12.57 -10.59 11.00
N ALA A 346 -11.52 -11.21 11.55
CA ALA A 346 -10.18 -10.65 11.64
C ALA A 346 -9.13 -11.75 11.69
N VAL A 347 -7.94 -11.42 11.21
CA VAL A 347 -6.75 -12.25 11.33
C VAL A 347 -5.56 -11.41 11.74
N ARG A 348 -4.66 -12.01 12.52
CA ARG A 348 -3.33 -11.50 12.81
C ARG A 348 -2.32 -12.32 12.03
N PHE A 349 -1.71 -11.73 11.01
CA PHE A 349 -0.71 -12.44 10.21
C PHE A 349 0.71 -12.04 10.60
N GLY A 350 1.64 -12.98 10.53
CA GLY A 350 3.08 -12.72 10.65
C GLY A 350 3.68 -12.31 9.31
N HIS A 351 4.36 -11.16 9.28
CA HIS A 351 5.15 -10.61 8.19
C HIS A 351 6.64 -10.45 8.61
N PRO A 352 7.60 -10.09 7.73
CA PRO A 352 9.02 -10.16 8.10
C PRO A 352 9.43 -9.29 9.30
N SER A 353 8.75 -8.17 9.55
CA SER A 353 9.01 -7.31 10.73
C SER A 353 8.21 -7.61 12.00
N GLY A 354 7.32 -8.61 12.00
CA GLY A 354 6.44 -8.91 13.14
C GLY A 354 5.02 -9.24 12.69
N THR A 355 4.00 -8.77 13.39
CA THR A 355 2.59 -9.12 13.15
C THR A 355 1.75 -7.91 12.77
N LEU A 356 0.67 -8.16 12.05
CA LEU A 356 -0.36 -7.15 11.81
C LEU A 356 -1.76 -7.77 11.93
N ARG A 357 -2.63 -7.12 12.69
CA ARG A 357 -4.05 -7.48 12.78
C ARG A 357 -4.85 -6.68 11.76
N VAL A 358 -5.65 -7.36 10.96
CA VAL A 358 -6.57 -6.77 9.99
C VAL A 358 -7.94 -7.44 10.14
N GLY A 359 -8.99 -6.63 10.04
CA GLY A 359 -10.38 -7.10 10.00
C GLY A 359 -11.00 -6.89 8.64
N ALA A 360 -11.96 -7.74 8.28
CA ALA A 360 -12.83 -7.53 7.14
C ALA A 360 -14.23 -8.09 7.43
N GLU A 361 -15.25 -7.36 6.99
CA GLU A 361 -16.64 -7.80 7.02
C GLU A 361 -17.04 -8.22 5.60
N ALA A 362 -17.24 -9.53 5.42
CA ALA A 362 -17.68 -10.11 4.16
C ALA A 362 -19.05 -10.77 4.36
N ARG A 363 -19.93 -10.62 3.37
CA ARG A 363 -21.25 -11.26 3.33
C ARG A 363 -21.51 -11.80 1.93
N GLN A 364 -22.25 -12.90 1.84
CA GLN A 364 -22.80 -13.33 0.55
C GLN A 364 -24.12 -12.62 0.29
N VAL A 365 -24.25 -12.04 -0.91
CA VAL A 365 -25.49 -11.48 -1.44
C VAL A 365 -25.68 -12.10 -2.83
N ASP A 366 -26.80 -12.77 -3.04
CA ASP A 366 -27.13 -13.45 -4.30
C ASP A 366 -26.03 -14.43 -4.79
N GLY A 367 -25.37 -15.11 -3.84
CA GLY A 367 -24.29 -16.07 -4.13
C GLY A 367 -22.94 -15.44 -4.45
N GLN A 368 -22.82 -14.12 -4.39
CA GLN A 368 -21.56 -13.38 -4.57
C GLN A 368 -21.05 -12.80 -3.25
N TRP A 369 -19.75 -12.91 -3.02
CA TRP A 369 -19.12 -12.30 -1.86
C TRP A 369 -19.01 -10.78 -2.06
N GLN A 370 -19.53 -10.04 -1.09
CA GLN A 370 -19.38 -8.58 -0.99
C GLN A 370 -18.65 -8.27 0.31
N VAL A 371 -17.66 -7.39 0.25
CA VAL A 371 -16.95 -6.91 1.43
C VAL A 371 -17.35 -5.47 1.63
N THR A 372 -17.99 -5.18 2.76
CA THR A 372 -18.47 -3.83 3.07
C THR A 372 -17.34 -2.96 3.61
N LYS A 373 -16.42 -3.57 4.35
CA LYS A 373 -15.39 -2.83 5.08
C LYS A 373 -14.19 -3.71 5.42
N ALA A 374 -12.99 -3.15 5.27
CA ALA A 374 -11.77 -3.66 5.86
C ALA A 374 -11.17 -2.66 6.85
N ILE A 375 -10.70 -3.13 8.00
CA ILE A 375 -10.26 -2.31 9.13
C ILE A 375 -8.83 -2.65 9.51
N MET A 376 -8.00 -1.63 9.73
CA MET A 376 -6.70 -1.82 10.35
C MET A 376 -6.27 -0.60 11.14
N SER A 377 -5.39 -0.81 12.11
CA SER A 377 -4.75 0.25 12.88
C SER A 377 -3.36 0.53 12.36
N ARG A 378 -3.01 1.82 12.26
CA ARG A 378 -1.70 2.31 11.85
C ARG A 378 -1.34 3.53 12.71
N SER A 379 -0.21 4.15 12.41
CA SER A 379 0.17 5.44 12.99
C SER A 379 0.85 6.31 11.94
N ALA A 380 0.80 7.62 12.13
CA ALA A 380 1.50 8.57 11.27
C ALA A 380 2.21 9.63 12.11
N ARG A 381 3.28 10.21 11.56
CA ARG A 381 3.91 11.43 12.10
C ARG A 381 4.69 12.20 11.05
N ILE A 382 4.69 13.51 11.16
CA ILE A 382 5.60 14.40 10.43
C ILE A 382 7.04 14.10 10.86
N LEU A 383 7.92 14.00 9.86
CA LEU A 383 9.36 13.88 10.05
C LEU A 383 10.05 15.21 9.76
N MET A 384 9.58 15.94 8.76
CA MET A 384 10.07 17.26 8.36
C MET A 384 8.97 18.02 7.62
N GLU A 385 8.87 19.32 7.85
CA GLU A 385 7.97 20.22 7.13
C GLU A 385 8.73 21.45 6.61
N GLY A 386 8.26 22.05 5.52
CA GLY A 386 8.87 23.23 4.92
C GLY A 386 8.80 23.18 3.39
N TRP A 387 9.96 23.21 2.73
CA TRP A 387 10.05 23.22 1.27
C TRP A 387 11.05 22.18 0.77
N VAL A 388 10.64 21.38 -0.21
CA VAL A 388 11.60 20.66 -1.07
C VAL A 388 12.17 21.64 -2.10
N ARG A 389 13.32 21.30 -2.68
CA ARG A 389 13.94 22.06 -3.75
C ARG A 389 14.30 21.17 -4.93
N VAL A 390 14.07 21.68 -6.14
CA VAL A 390 14.46 21.05 -7.40
C VAL A 390 14.94 22.12 -8.39
N PRO A 391 15.83 21.80 -9.36
CA PRO A 391 16.19 22.73 -10.43
C PRO A 391 14.95 23.23 -11.19
N GLY A 392 14.88 24.52 -11.50
CA GLY A 392 13.69 25.13 -12.12
C GLY A 392 13.41 24.68 -13.57
N ASP A 393 14.37 24.03 -14.21
CA ASP A 393 14.31 23.45 -15.55
C ASP A 393 14.06 21.93 -15.56
N SER A 394 13.77 21.33 -14.39
CA SER A 394 13.65 19.87 -14.25
C SER A 394 12.25 19.31 -14.46
N PHE A 395 11.21 20.12 -14.65
CA PHE A 395 9.82 19.65 -14.75
C PHE A 395 8.96 20.43 -15.73
#